data_AF-A0A7D5PDI0-F1
#
_entry.id   AF-A0A7D5PDI0-F1
#
_cell.length_a   1.000
_cell.length_b   1.000
_cell.length_c   1.000
_cell.angle_alpha   90.00
_cell.angle_beta   90.00
_cell.angle_gamma   90.00
#
_symmetry.space_group_name_H-M   'P 1'
#
loop_
_entity.id
_entity.type
_entity.pdbx_description
1 polymer ?
#
loop_
_entity_poly.entity_id
_entity_poly.type
_entity_poly.pdbx_seq_one_letter_code
_entity_poly.pdbx_strand_id
1 'polypeptide(L)'
;MSLQNRIRTEFTRLPVAAFAVVSTLYVLVVSQTRGPSVPGRVVGLVGPDIAVLYAVRDLALVILVGGFLVGWWRTTQDDATSQTARETYADVALAVIVVSGWLIALAVGTQIPERGAPSLLRTVAFLLVTPVYATTCVGVGVATGTLTSRSIQGRVGALLVLGATLFFQAIVDLGYDIVTETPLNTFQPPAAPLYFLLHRLSPFRLFIAGVNWIYGVGSSSSGAVITTRQLEPDPELNEFITNAFVAEHTFQTVPWYLTGWAALFGLCLWLGSTVAVIASETDG
;
A
#
# COMPACT_ATOMS: atom_id res chain seq x y z
N MET A 1 -25.91 -23.95 -20.48
CA MET A 1 -25.16 -22.67 -20.43
C MET A 1 -24.51 -22.47 -21.80
N SER A 2 -24.70 -21.32 -22.46
CA SER A 2 -24.17 -21.09 -23.82
C SER A 2 -22.64 -20.93 -23.82
N LEU A 3 -21.98 -21.24 -24.94
CA LEU A 3 -20.53 -21.07 -25.11
C LEU A 3 -20.09 -19.61 -24.83
N GLN A 4 -20.90 -18.63 -25.24
CA GLN A 4 -20.68 -17.21 -24.94
C GLN A 4 -20.68 -16.90 -23.45
N ASN A 5 -21.61 -17.48 -22.67
CA ASN A 5 -21.62 -17.30 -21.22
C ASN A 5 -20.35 -17.88 -20.58
N ARG A 6 -19.87 -19.02 -21.07
CA ARG A 6 -18.63 -19.64 -20.56
C ARG A 6 -17.40 -18.77 -20.87
N ILE A 7 -17.28 -18.26 -22.10
CA ILE A 7 -16.17 -17.37 -22.50
C ILE A 7 -16.18 -16.09 -21.65
N ARG A 8 -17.35 -15.49 -21.43
CA ARG A 8 -17.49 -14.29 -20.59
C ARG A 8 -17.06 -14.58 -19.14
N THR A 9 -17.50 -15.69 -18.55
CA THR A 9 -17.11 -16.07 -17.19
C THR A 9 -15.60 -16.30 -17.07
N GLU A 10 -14.97 -16.99 -18.02
CA GLU A 10 -13.51 -17.20 -17.96
C GLU A 10 -12.73 -15.88 -18.14
N PHE A 11 -13.19 -15.00 -19.03
CA PHE A 11 -12.55 -13.70 -19.26
C PHE A 11 -12.61 -12.80 -18.01
N THR A 12 -13.69 -12.87 -17.22
CA THR A 12 -13.80 -12.12 -15.95
C THR A 12 -12.88 -12.62 -14.83
N ARG A 13 -12.39 -13.87 -14.90
CA ARG A 13 -11.48 -14.47 -13.92
C ARG A 13 -10.01 -14.23 -14.23
N LEU A 14 -9.71 -13.97 -15.50
CA LEU A 14 -8.37 -13.77 -16.04
C LEU A 14 -7.53 -12.70 -15.31
N PRO A 15 -8.06 -11.53 -14.91
CA PRO A 15 -7.29 -10.49 -14.21
C PRO A 15 -6.85 -10.94 -12.82
N VAL A 16 -7.73 -11.61 -12.07
CA VAL A 16 -7.44 -12.11 -10.73
C VAL A 16 -6.41 -13.23 -10.80
N ALA A 17 -6.57 -14.15 -11.75
CA ALA A 17 -5.62 -15.24 -11.98
C ALA A 17 -4.25 -14.71 -12.42
N ALA A 18 -4.21 -13.77 -13.36
CA ALA A 18 -2.98 -13.12 -13.80
C ALA A 18 -2.31 -12.37 -12.65
N PHE A 19 -3.08 -11.62 -11.86
CA PHE A 19 -2.57 -10.95 -10.66
C PHE A 19 -1.96 -11.97 -9.68
N ALA A 20 -2.65 -13.06 -9.37
CA ALA A 20 -2.15 -14.10 -8.48
C ALA A 20 -0.85 -14.72 -9.02
N VAL A 21 -0.82 -15.13 -10.30
CA VAL A 21 0.35 -15.76 -10.92
C VAL A 21 1.54 -14.81 -10.97
N VAL A 22 1.37 -13.60 -11.50
CA VAL A 22 2.45 -12.61 -11.64
C VAL A 22 3.00 -12.21 -10.26
N SER A 23 2.12 -11.98 -9.29
CA SER A 23 2.53 -11.64 -7.92
C SER A 23 3.27 -12.78 -7.23
N THR A 24 2.82 -14.01 -7.44
CA THR A 24 3.50 -15.22 -6.94
C THR A 24 4.91 -15.32 -7.52
N LEU A 25 5.03 -15.23 -8.84
CA LEU A 25 6.33 -15.29 -9.52
C LEU A 25 7.24 -14.15 -9.07
N TYR A 26 6.70 -12.93 -8.92
CA TYR A 26 7.44 -11.80 -8.39
C TYR A 26 7.99 -12.09 -6.98
N VAL A 27 7.15 -12.56 -6.05
CA VAL A 27 7.59 -12.91 -4.69
C VAL A 27 8.66 -14.00 -4.72
N LEU A 28 8.51 -15.04 -5.54
CA LEU A 28 9.50 -16.11 -5.66
C LEU A 28 10.83 -15.57 -6.18
N VAL A 29 10.83 -14.80 -7.27
CA VAL A 29 12.06 -14.21 -7.86
C VAL A 29 12.71 -13.21 -6.89
N VAL A 30 11.93 -12.35 -6.26
CA VAL A 30 12.42 -11.33 -5.32
C VAL A 30 12.95 -11.96 -4.03
N SER A 31 12.31 -13.03 -3.54
CA SER A 31 12.78 -13.78 -2.37
C SER A 31 14.10 -14.51 -2.65
N GLN A 32 14.35 -14.94 -3.90
CA GLN A 32 15.61 -15.60 -4.29
C GLN A 32 16.76 -14.62 -4.55
N THR A 33 16.48 -13.38 -4.93
CA THR A 33 17.48 -12.38 -5.32
C THR A 33 17.96 -11.49 -4.16
N ARG A 34 17.51 -11.77 -2.94
CA ARG A 34 17.85 -11.02 -1.72
C ARG A 34 18.43 -12.01 -0.70
N GLY A 35 19.45 -11.67 0.07
CA GLY A 35 19.58 -10.39 0.75
C GLY A 35 20.85 -9.62 0.44
N PRO A 36 20.78 -8.29 0.20
CA PRO A 36 21.83 -7.44 0.76
C PRO A 36 21.96 -7.78 2.25
N SER A 37 23.19 -7.84 2.76
CA SER A 37 23.47 -7.95 4.18
C SER A 37 22.60 -6.95 4.92
N VAL A 38 21.65 -7.45 5.70
CA VAL A 38 20.89 -6.59 6.60
C VAL A 38 21.92 -6.06 7.58
N PRO A 39 22.11 -4.74 7.70
CA PRO A 39 23.01 -4.22 8.70
C PRO A 39 22.60 -4.86 10.04
N GLY A 40 23.54 -5.51 10.74
CA GLY A 40 23.21 -6.30 11.94
C GLY A 40 22.42 -5.51 12.99
N ARG A 41 22.54 -4.18 12.95
CA ARG A 41 21.78 -3.23 13.77
C ARG A 41 20.27 -3.21 13.49
N VAL A 42 19.83 -3.31 12.23
CA VAL A 42 18.40 -3.40 11.89
C VAL A 42 17.78 -4.69 12.43
N VAL A 43 18.54 -5.80 12.41
CA VAL A 43 18.13 -7.06 13.04
C VAL A 43 18.05 -6.92 14.56
N GLY A 44 18.93 -6.12 15.16
CA GLY A 44 18.89 -5.82 16.60
C GLY A 44 17.64 -5.08 17.05
N LEU A 45 17.11 -4.15 16.22
CA LEU A 45 15.95 -3.34 16.57
C LEU A 45 14.62 -4.10 16.47
N VAL A 46 14.43 -4.86 15.38
CA VAL A 46 13.14 -5.51 15.07
C VAL A 46 13.16 -7.04 15.23
N GLY A 47 14.34 -7.64 15.36
CA GLY A 47 14.48 -9.09 15.53
C GLY A 47 13.91 -9.88 14.34
N PRO A 48 13.28 -11.04 14.59
CA PRO A 48 12.67 -11.88 13.57
C PRO A 48 11.57 -11.20 12.73
N ASP A 49 10.97 -10.12 13.26
CA ASP A 49 9.89 -9.39 12.59
C ASP A 49 10.35 -8.70 11.30
N ILE A 50 11.65 -8.54 11.09
CA ILE A 50 12.21 -7.99 9.86
C ILE A 50 11.75 -8.78 8.62
N ALA A 51 11.46 -10.07 8.75
CA ALA A 51 10.93 -10.89 7.67
C ALA A 51 9.58 -10.38 7.17
N VAL A 52 8.69 -9.99 8.09
CA VAL A 52 7.39 -9.41 7.74
C VAL A 52 7.56 -8.05 7.11
N LEU A 53 8.46 -7.22 7.62
CA LEU A 53 8.70 -5.88 7.08
C LEU A 53 9.27 -5.92 5.65
N TYR A 54 10.07 -6.92 5.30
CA TYR A 54 10.47 -7.18 3.92
C TYR A 54 9.30 -7.62 3.04
N ALA A 55 8.46 -8.53 3.53
CA ALA A 55 7.26 -8.94 2.82
C ALA A 55 6.35 -7.73 2.55
N VAL A 56 6.15 -6.85 3.55
CA VAL A 56 5.36 -5.62 3.42
C VAL A 56 5.91 -4.71 2.33
N ARG A 57 7.23 -4.49 2.29
CA ARG A 57 7.87 -3.62 1.29
C ARG A 57 7.51 -4.03 -0.14
N ASP A 58 7.54 -5.34 -0.40
CA ASP A 58 7.34 -5.87 -1.74
C ASP A 58 5.85 -6.04 -2.07
N LEU A 59 5.05 -6.46 -1.09
CA LEU A 59 3.65 -6.79 -1.29
C LEU A 59 2.74 -5.57 -1.27
N ALA A 60 3.08 -4.50 -0.52
CA ALA A 60 2.21 -3.33 -0.43
C ALA A 60 1.95 -2.67 -1.80
N LEU A 61 2.96 -2.60 -2.66
CA LEU A 61 2.82 -2.08 -4.02
C LEU A 61 2.10 -3.07 -4.94
N VAL A 62 2.35 -4.36 -4.79
CA VAL A 62 1.64 -5.41 -5.54
C VAL A 62 0.15 -5.35 -5.24
N ILE A 63 -0.23 -5.24 -3.97
CA ILE A 63 -1.62 -5.08 -3.52
C ILE A 63 -2.21 -3.78 -4.05
N LEU A 64 -1.46 -2.67 -4.02
CA LEU A 64 -1.91 -1.38 -4.55
C LEU A 64 -2.29 -1.48 -6.03
N VAL A 65 -1.32 -1.88 -6.85
CA VAL A 65 -1.46 -1.89 -8.31
C VAL A 65 -2.44 -2.97 -8.72
N GLY A 66 -2.30 -4.17 -8.18
CA GLY A 66 -3.17 -5.30 -8.49
C GLY A 66 -4.61 -5.09 -8.03
N GLY A 67 -4.79 -4.66 -6.78
CA GLY A 67 -6.12 -4.36 -6.24
C GLY A 67 -6.82 -3.29 -7.05
N PHE A 68 -6.13 -2.18 -7.34
CA PHE A 68 -6.67 -1.11 -8.18
C PHE A 68 -7.04 -1.61 -9.58
N LEU A 69 -6.09 -2.25 -10.29
CA LEU A 69 -6.29 -2.66 -11.68
C LEU A 69 -7.37 -3.72 -11.83
N VAL A 70 -7.46 -4.68 -10.91
CA VAL A 70 -8.50 -5.72 -10.95
C VAL A 70 -9.87 -5.10 -10.68
N GLY A 71 -9.99 -4.22 -9.67
CA GLY A 71 -11.24 -3.53 -9.36
C GLY A 71 -11.71 -2.63 -10.51
N TRP A 72 -10.79 -1.85 -11.07
CA TRP A 72 -11.05 -0.98 -12.22
C TRP A 72 -11.41 -1.78 -13.48
N TRP A 73 -10.64 -2.82 -13.82
CA TRP A 73 -10.90 -3.64 -14.98
C TRP A 73 -12.29 -4.29 -14.93
N ARG A 74 -12.63 -4.92 -13.80
CA ARG A 74 -13.93 -5.59 -13.65
C ARG A 74 -15.09 -4.62 -13.84
N THR A 75 -15.06 -3.48 -13.16
CA THR A 75 -16.13 -2.48 -13.26
C THR A 75 -16.27 -1.88 -14.65
N THR A 76 -15.19 -1.70 -15.40
CA THR A 76 -15.25 -1.18 -16.77
C THR A 76 -15.77 -2.18 -17.82
N GLN A 77 -15.72 -3.49 -17.52
CA GLN A 77 -16.21 -4.54 -18.42
C GLN A 77 -17.71 -4.83 -18.26
N ASP A 78 -18.23 -4.63 -17.06
CA ASP A 78 -19.59 -5.05 -16.71
C ASP A 78 -20.68 -4.02 -17.04
N ASP A 79 -20.35 -2.93 -17.77
CA ASP A 79 -21.23 -1.76 -17.98
C ASP A 79 -21.96 -1.41 -16.67
N ALA A 80 -21.18 -1.36 -15.58
CA ALA A 80 -21.66 -1.62 -14.24
C ALA A 80 -22.88 -0.76 -13.88
N THR A 81 -24.01 -1.42 -13.66
CA THR A 81 -25.07 -0.82 -12.86
C THR A 81 -24.62 -0.80 -11.40
N SER A 82 -25.30 0.03 -10.63
CA SER A 82 -25.10 0.21 -9.20
C SER A 82 -24.93 -1.07 -8.39
N GLN A 83 -25.77 -2.08 -8.66
CA GLN A 83 -25.75 -3.36 -7.97
C GLN A 83 -24.54 -4.21 -8.36
N THR A 84 -24.17 -4.23 -9.65
CA THR A 84 -23.01 -5.00 -10.14
C THR A 84 -21.69 -4.44 -9.61
N ALA A 85 -21.58 -3.13 -9.36
CA ALA A 85 -20.39 -2.52 -8.78
C ALA A 85 -20.12 -3.01 -7.33
N ARG A 86 -21.17 -3.14 -6.51
CA ARG A 86 -21.05 -3.63 -5.12
C ARG A 86 -20.65 -5.10 -5.06
N GLU A 87 -21.29 -5.94 -5.89
CA GLU A 87 -20.96 -7.37 -6.00
C GLU A 87 -19.52 -7.55 -6.50
N THR A 88 -19.13 -6.80 -7.52
CA THR A 88 -17.76 -6.77 -8.06
C THR A 88 -16.75 -6.39 -6.98
N TYR A 89 -17.03 -5.34 -6.20
CA TYR A 89 -16.16 -4.90 -5.13
C TYR A 89 -15.95 -5.99 -4.07
N ALA A 90 -17.03 -6.63 -3.59
CA ALA A 90 -16.94 -7.68 -2.58
C ALA A 90 -16.13 -8.89 -3.09
N ASP A 91 -16.42 -9.37 -4.31
CA ASP A 91 -15.74 -10.52 -4.91
C ASP A 91 -14.24 -10.24 -5.14
N VAL A 92 -13.92 -9.08 -5.72
CA VAL A 92 -12.54 -8.70 -6.00
C VAL A 92 -11.77 -8.44 -4.70
N ALA A 93 -12.38 -7.76 -3.73
CA ALA A 93 -11.76 -7.52 -2.43
C ALA A 93 -11.42 -8.83 -1.74
N LEU A 94 -12.37 -9.78 -1.68
CA LEU A 94 -12.12 -11.10 -1.10
C LEU A 94 -10.99 -11.83 -1.81
N ALA A 95 -10.99 -11.85 -3.16
CA ALA A 95 -9.93 -12.50 -3.93
C ALA A 95 -8.55 -11.88 -3.66
N VAL A 96 -8.46 -10.55 -3.65
CA VAL A 96 -7.20 -9.84 -3.36
C VAL A 96 -6.75 -10.09 -1.93
N ILE A 97 -7.66 -10.12 -0.95
CA ILE A 97 -7.34 -10.47 0.46
C ILE A 97 -6.74 -11.86 0.54
N VAL A 98 -7.39 -12.86 -0.07
CA VAL A 98 -6.92 -14.27 -0.03
C VAL A 98 -5.55 -14.40 -0.68
N VAL A 99 -5.36 -13.81 -1.87
CA VAL A 99 -4.07 -13.82 -2.58
C VAL A 99 -2.99 -13.12 -1.74
N SER A 100 -3.30 -11.96 -1.17
CA SER A 100 -2.36 -11.21 -0.33
C SER A 100 -1.95 -11.99 0.92
N GLY A 101 -2.91 -12.62 1.60
CA GLY A 101 -2.65 -13.46 2.77
C GLY A 101 -1.75 -14.64 2.43
N TRP A 102 -1.98 -15.28 1.28
CA TRP A 102 -1.13 -16.37 0.79
C TRP A 102 0.29 -15.89 0.44
N LEU A 103 0.43 -14.75 -0.25
CA LEU A 103 1.72 -14.16 -0.59
C LEU A 103 2.52 -13.76 0.66
N ILE A 104 1.84 -13.20 1.67
CA ILE A 104 2.44 -12.89 2.98
C ILE A 104 2.92 -14.16 3.66
N ALA A 105 2.07 -15.19 3.74
CA ALA A 105 2.44 -16.45 4.38
C ALA A 105 3.64 -17.10 3.68
N LEU A 106 3.69 -17.06 2.35
CA LEU A 106 4.81 -17.53 1.56
C LEU A 106 6.08 -16.72 1.83
N ALA A 107 6.01 -15.39 1.73
CA ALA A 107 7.16 -14.49 1.89
C ALA A 107 7.75 -14.51 3.31
N VAL A 108 6.90 -14.65 4.33
CA VAL A 108 7.34 -14.82 5.73
C VAL A 108 7.87 -16.23 5.95
N GLY A 109 7.16 -17.25 5.46
CA GLY A 109 7.50 -18.66 5.65
C GLY A 109 8.87 -19.03 5.10
N THR A 110 9.26 -18.50 3.94
CA THR A 110 10.59 -18.73 3.36
C THR A 110 11.73 -18.13 4.18
N GLN A 111 11.44 -17.18 5.06
CA GLN A 111 12.45 -16.47 5.86
C GLN A 111 12.59 -16.99 7.30
N ILE A 112 11.63 -17.80 7.78
CA ILE A 112 11.67 -18.37 9.14
C ILE A 112 12.97 -19.14 9.43
N PRO A 113 13.50 -19.99 8.53
CA PRO A 113 14.71 -20.76 8.82
C PRO A 113 15.94 -19.90 9.10
N GLU A 114 16.03 -18.73 8.45
CA GLU A 114 17.19 -17.84 8.56
C GLU A 114 17.04 -16.80 9.68
N ARG A 115 15.81 -16.34 9.93
CA ARG A 115 15.53 -15.16 10.77
C ARG A 115 14.73 -15.46 12.04
N GLY A 116 14.24 -16.68 12.18
CA GLY A 116 13.34 -17.08 13.26
C GLY A 116 11.88 -16.72 13.00
N ALA A 117 11.01 -17.16 13.90
CA ALA A 117 9.58 -16.89 13.80
C ALA A 117 9.25 -15.45 14.27
N PRO A 118 8.43 -14.69 13.52
CA PRO A 118 7.99 -13.36 13.92
C PRO A 118 7.04 -13.42 15.13
N SER A 119 6.88 -12.29 15.81
CA SER A 119 5.95 -12.14 16.93
C SER A 119 4.51 -12.41 16.49
N LEU A 120 3.86 -13.40 17.12
CA LEU A 120 2.48 -13.78 16.79
C LEU A 120 1.51 -12.59 16.93
N LEU A 121 1.61 -11.82 18.02
CA LEU A 121 0.71 -10.70 18.28
C LEU A 121 0.83 -9.61 17.20
N ARG A 122 2.07 -9.24 16.84
CA ARG A 122 2.32 -8.22 15.79
C ARG A 122 1.89 -8.72 14.42
N THR A 123 2.16 -10.00 14.11
CA THR A 123 1.69 -10.64 12.88
C THR A 123 0.18 -10.66 12.79
N VAL A 124 -0.55 -10.97 13.87
CA VAL A 124 -2.02 -10.91 13.88
C VAL A 124 -2.51 -9.47 13.63
N ALA A 125 -1.93 -8.47 14.30
CA ALA A 125 -2.30 -7.07 14.08
C ALA A 125 -2.05 -6.66 12.61
N PHE A 126 -0.92 -7.04 12.04
CA PHE A 126 -0.58 -6.81 10.64
C PHE A 126 -1.57 -7.49 9.67
N LEU A 127 -1.94 -8.74 9.95
CA LEU A 127 -2.93 -9.49 9.16
C LEU A 127 -4.35 -8.91 9.26
N LEU A 128 -4.67 -8.13 10.30
CA LEU A 128 -5.94 -7.40 10.40
C LEU A 128 -5.92 -6.10 9.60
N VAL A 129 -4.77 -5.41 9.54
CA VAL A 129 -4.64 -4.14 8.78
C VAL A 129 -4.53 -4.39 7.27
N THR A 130 -3.91 -5.49 6.86
CA THR A 130 -3.69 -5.80 5.43
C THR A 130 -5.00 -5.89 4.63
N PRO A 131 -6.07 -6.58 5.10
CA PRO A 131 -7.36 -6.58 4.43
C PRO A 131 -7.95 -5.18 4.26
N VAL A 132 -7.88 -4.32 5.28
CA VAL A 132 -8.36 -2.93 5.19
C VAL A 132 -7.66 -2.19 4.07
N TYR A 133 -6.34 -2.34 3.97
CA TYR A 133 -5.54 -1.74 2.89
C TYR A 133 -5.90 -2.32 1.51
N ALA A 134 -5.91 -3.65 1.37
CA ALA A 134 -6.24 -4.33 0.12
C ALA A 134 -7.63 -3.93 -0.40
N THR A 135 -8.62 -3.94 0.49
CA THR A 135 -9.99 -3.53 0.19
C THR A 135 -10.08 -2.05 -0.18
N THR A 136 -9.28 -1.19 0.44
CA THR A 136 -9.18 0.23 0.05
C THR A 136 -8.66 0.36 -1.38
N CYS A 137 -7.57 -0.34 -1.74
CA CYS A 137 -7.00 -0.30 -3.09
C CYS A 137 -8.00 -0.79 -4.15
N VAL A 138 -8.72 -1.89 -3.86
CA VAL A 138 -9.81 -2.39 -4.71
C VAL A 138 -10.93 -1.36 -4.81
N GLY A 139 -11.34 -0.76 -3.68
CA GLY A 139 -12.39 0.25 -3.63
C GLY A 139 -12.08 1.48 -4.47
N VAL A 140 -10.85 1.98 -4.41
CA VAL A 140 -10.39 3.07 -5.28
C VAL A 140 -10.48 2.67 -6.75
N GLY A 141 -10.04 1.45 -7.11
CA GLY A 141 -10.14 0.93 -8.46
C GLY A 141 -11.58 0.84 -8.98
N VAL A 142 -12.48 0.26 -8.17
CA VAL A 142 -13.91 0.15 -8.46
C VAL A 142 -14.55 1.53 -8.59
N ALA A 143 -14.37 2.43 -7.62
CA ALA A 143 -14.91 3.78 -7.63
C ALA A 143 -14.42 4.59 -8.84
N THR A 144 -13.15 4.41 -9.21
CA THR A 144 -12.63 5.07 -10.41
C THR A 144 -13.23 4.43 -11.67
N GLY A 145 -13.37 3.10 -11.71
CA GLY A 145 -13.93 2.39 -12.84
C GLY A 145 -15.40 2.72 -13.10
N THR A 146 -16.21 2.87 -12.05
CA THR A 146 -17.61 3.32 -12.17
C THR A 146 -17.68 4.71 -12.81
N LEU A 147 -16.90 5.67 -12.29
CA LEU A 147 -16.84 7.04 -12.79
C LEU A 147 -16.30 7.16 -14.22
N THR A 148 -15.49 6.19 -14.66
CA THR A 148 -14.71 6.30 -15.90
C THR A 148 -15.15 5.35 -17.02
N SER A 149 -16.07 4.43 -16.73
CA SER A 149 -16.56 3.39 -17.64
C SER A 149 -17.07 3.92 -18.98
N ARG A 150 -17.72 5.10 -18.97
CA ARG A 150 -18.48 5.65 -20.10
C ARG A 150 -17.64 6.40 -21.16
N SER A 151 -16.35 6.66 -20.92
CA SER A 151 -15.53 7.40 -21.90
C SER A 151 -14.05 6.99 -21.89
N ILE A 152 -13.40 7.13 -23.04
CA ILE A 152 -11.94 6.91 -23.17
C ILE A 152 -11.18 7.90 -22.28
N GLN A 153 -11.65 9.16 -22.21
CA GLN A 153 -11.07 10.19 -21.33
C GLN A 153 -11.15 9.78 -19.86
N GLY A 154 -12.28 9.18 -19.44
CA GLY A 154 -12.41 8.60 -18.12
C GLY A 154 -11.35 7.52 -17.89
N ARG A 155 -11.20 6.57 -18.81
CA ARG A 155 -10.21 5.47 -18.66
C ARG A 155 -8.78 5.99 -18.53
N VAL A 156 -8.42 7.04 -19.27
CA VAL A 156 -7.14 7.75 -19.12
C VAL A 156 -7.05 8.39 -17.73
N GLY A 157 -8.12 9.05 -17.28
CA GLY A 157 -8.23 9.60 -15.92
C GLY A 157 -7.96 8.56 -14.83
N ALA A 158 -8.44 7.32 -15.00
CA ALA A 158 -8.17 6.25 -14.05
C ALA A 158 -6.69 5.88 -13.96
N LEU A 159 -6.01 5.82 -15.10
CA LEU A 159 -4.55 5.59 -15.14
C LEU A 159 -3.78 6.77 -14.53
N LEU A 160 -4.28 8.01 -14.69
CA LEU A 160 -3.72 9.18 -14.02
C LEU A 160 -3.91 9.11 -12.50
N VAL A 161 -5.04 8.62 -11.99
CA VAL A 161 -5.25 8.39 -10.55
C VAL A 161 -4.27 7.35 -10.02
N LEU A 162 -4.07 6.24 -10.74
CA LEU A 162 -3.07 5.23 -10.37
C LEU A 162 -1.65 5.81 -10.38
N GLY A 163 -1.28 6.53 -11.45
CA GLY A 163 0.00 7.22 -11.56
C GLY A 163 0.21 8.21 -10.42
N ALA A 164 -0.77 9.05 -10.13
CA ALA A 164 -0.73 10.01 -9.03
C ALA A 164 -0.56 9.31 -7.67
N THR A 165 -1.16 8.13 -7.49
CA THR A 165 -0.99 7.33 -6.27
C THR A 165 0.42 6.75 -6.15
N LEU A 166 1.01 6.28 -7.25
CA LEU A 166 2.37 5.73 -7.29
C LEU A 166 3.44 6.82 -7.09
N PHE A 167 3.24 8.00 -7.69
CA PHE A 167 4.14 9.14 -7.62
C PHE A 167 3.70 10.17 -6.56
N PHE A 168 2.88 9.76 -5.59
CA PHE A 168 2.26 10.65 -4.62
C PHE A 168 3.27 11.52 -3.86
N GLN A 169 4.42 10.96 -3.48
CA GLN A 169 5.49 11.72 -2.82
C GLN A 169 5.99 12.86 -3.71
N ALA A 170 6.30 12.59 -4.98
CA ALA A 170 6.79 13.62 -5.89
C ALA A 170 5.74 14.73 -6.12
N ILE A 171 4.45 14.36 -6.14
CA ILE A 171 3.34 15.32 -6.26
C ILE A 171 3.24 16.19 -5.00
N VAL A 172 3.36 15.61 -3.81
CA VAL A 172 3.32 16.37 -2.55
C VAL A 172 4.54 17.29 -2.43
N ASP A 173 5.74 16.79 -2.78
CA ASP A 173 6.98 17.58 -2.77
C ASP A 173 6.85 18.80 -3.71
N LEU A 174 6.46 18.57 -4.96
CA LEU A 174 6.26 19.63 -5.94
C LEU A 174 5.17 20.62 -5.50
N GLY A 175 4.05 20.12 -4.98
CA GLY A 175 2.95 20.96 -4.53
C GLY A 175 3.32 21.82 -3.33
N TYR A 176 4.09 21.27 -2.39
CA TYR A 176 4.58 22.02 -1.23
C TYR A 176 5.57 23.11 -1.65
N ASP A 177 6.51 22.80 -2.55
CA ASP A 177 7.48 23.77 -3.09
C ASP A 177 6.79 24.96 -3.76
N ILE A 178 5.76 24.68 -4.56
CA ILE A 178 5.00 25.72 -5.26
C ILE A 178 4.26 26.62 -4.26
N VAL A 179 3.63 26.04 -3.24
CA VAL A 179 2.79 26.79 -2.28
C VAL A 179 3.64 27.59 -1.28
N THR A 180 4.78 27.04 -0.87
CA THR A 180 5.63 27.65 0.16
C THR A 180 6.77 28.47 -0.41
N GLU A 181 6.94 28.47 -1.73
CA GLU A 181 8.03 29.15 -2.46
C GLU A 181 9.43 28.80 -1.92
N THR A 182 9.55 27.69 -1.19
CA THR A 182 10.79 27.21 -0.60
C THR A 182 11.18 25.89 -1.25
N PRO A 183 12.35 25.82 -1.92
CA PRO A 183 12.76 24.58 -2.59
C PRO A 183 13.00 23.47 -1.56
N LEU A 184 12.28 22.36 -1.66
CA LEU A 184 12.54 21.20 -0.83
C LEU A 184 13.88 20.57 -1.23
N ASN A 185 14.75 20.45 -0.24
CA ASN A 185 15.75 19.41 -0.30
C ASN A 185 15.07 18.10 0.11
N THR A 186 14.83 17.20 -0.84
CA THR A 186 14.15 15.94 -0.53
C THR A 186 14.92 15.13 0.51
N PHE A 187 16.26 15.23 0.51
CA PHE A 187 17.15 14.59 1.48
C PHE A 187 17.17 15.29 2.84
N GLN A 188 16.94 16.60 2.89
CA GLN A 188 16.79 17.35 4.15
C GLN A 188 15.43 18.07 4.19
N PRO A 189 14.37 17.28 4.25
CA PRO A 189 13.02 17.80 4.17
C PRO A 189 12.68 18.62 5.42
N PRO A 190 11.87 19.68 5.28
CA PRO A 190 11.57 20.58 6.38
C PRO A 190 10.80 19.83 7.47
N ALA A 191 11.13 20.08 8.74
CA ALA A 191 10.38 19.59 9.89
C ALA A 191 9.03 20.33 10.06
N ALA A 192 8.25 20.38 8.98
CA ALA A 192 6.97 21.07 8.90
C ALA A 192 5.82 20.06 9.09
N PRO A 193 4.98 20.21 10.14
CA PRO A 193 3.91 19.24 10.42
C PRO A 193 2.91 19.06 9.27
N LEU A 194 2.61 20.13 8.53
CA LEU A 194 1.70 20.09 7.37
C LEU A 194 2.28 19.25 6.22
N TYR A 195 3.57 19.42 5.92
CA TYR A 195 4.25 18.64 4.88
C TYR A 195 4.19 17.13 5.21
N PHE A 196 4.43 16.78 6.47
CA PHE A 196 4.35 15.39 6.95
C PHE A 196 2.93 14.83 6.86
N LEU A 197 1.92 15.64 7.19
CA LEU A 197 0.53 15.24 7.05
C LEU A 197 0.21 14.94 5.59
N LEU A 198 0.55 15.85 4.67
CA LEU A 198 0.28 15.68 3.24
C LEU A 198 0.94 14.43 2.68
N HIS A 199 2.21 14.18 3.04
CA HIS A 199 2.94 12.95 2.65
C HIS A 199 2.27 11.67 3.11
N ARG A 200 1.57 11.74 4.24
CA ARG A 200 0.93 10.60 4.86
C ARG A 200 -0.40 10.25 4.20
N LEU A 201 -1.08 11.17 3.50
CA LEU A 201 -2.49 11.02 3.11
C LEU A 201 -2.78 9.88 2.13
N SER A 202 -1.81 9.33 1.40
CA SER A 202 -2.11 8.24 0.48
C SER A 202 -2.36 6.91 1.22
N PRO A 203 -3.26 6.04 0.72
CA PRO A 203 -3.53 4.74 1.35
C PRO A 203 -2.28 3.91 1.60
N PHE A 204 -1.35 3.91 0.64
CA PHE A 204 -0.05 3.23 0.76
C PHE A 204 0.77 3.77 1.94
N ARG A 205 0.88 5.10 2.06
CA ARG A 205 1.69 5.75 3.10
C ARG A 205 1.08 5.60 4.49
N LEU A 206 -0.25 5.62 4.59
CA LEU A 206 -0.99 5.30 5.82
C LEU A 206 -0.75 3.85 6.25
N PHE A 207 -0.86 2.91 5.31
CA PHE A 207 -0.61 1.50 5.58
C PHE A 207 0.80 1.25 6.09
N ILE A 208 1.82 1.79 5.40
CA ILE A 208 3.23 1.64 5.81
C ILE A 208 3.46 2.24 7.20
N ALA A 209 2.90 3.42 7.49
CA ALA A 209 3.04 4.04 8.82
C ALA A 209 2.36 3.22 9.93
N GLY A 210 1.19 2.65 9.66
CA GLY A 210 0.50 1.76 10.58
C GLY A 210 1.30 0.48 10.86
N VAL A 211 1.85 -0.14 9.82
CA VAL A 211 2.66 -1.36 9.95
C VAL A 211 3.97 -1.08 10.70
N ASN A 212 4.68 -0.01 10.36
CA ASN A 212 5.90 0.38 11.08
C ASN A 212 5.63 0.61 12.58
N TRP A 213 4.50 1.23 12.92
CA TRP A 213 4.08 1.41 14.30
C TRP A 213 3.79 0.07 15.02
N ILE A 214 3.07 -0.85 14.38
CA ILE A 214 2.79 -2.20 14.93
C ILE A 214 4.10 -2.95 15.28
N TYR A 215 5.12 -2.79 14.44
CA TYR A 215 6.42 -3.43 14.61
C TYR A 215 7.45 -2.63 15.42
N GLY A 216 7.07 -1.45 15.93
CA GLY A 216 7.94 -0.63 16.78
C GLY A 216 9.07 0.08 16.03
N VAL A 217 8.97 0.25 14.71
CA VAL A 217 9.95 0.97 13.87
C VAL A 217 9.78 2.50 13.97
N GLY A 218 8.67 2.96 14.56
CA GLY A 218 8.29 4.36 14.67
C GLY A 218 7.24 4.77 13.63
N SER A 219 6.63 5.93 13.81
CA SER A 219 5.56 6.40 12.93
C SER A 219 6.13 7.08 11.68
N SER A 220 6.52 6.27 10.70
CA SER A 220 7.07 6.70 9.41
C SER A 220 6.29 6.18 8.22
N SER A 221 6.04 7.04 7.25
CA SER A 221 5.40 6.68 5.97
C SER A 221 6.39 6.09 4.95
N SER A 222 7.64 5.87 5.33
CA SER A 222 8.66 5.20 4.51
C SER A 222 8.84 3.76 4.97
N GLY A 223 9.23 2.88 4.04
CA GLY A 223 9.39 1.45 4.35
C GLY A 223 10.40 1.23 5.47
N ALA A 224 10.16 0.24 6.33
CA ALA A 224 10.92 0.03 7.56
C ALA A 224 12.45 0.04 7.39
N VAL A 225 12.98 -0.60 6.34
CA VAL A 225 14.43 -0.64 6.07
C VAL A 225 15.01 0.76 5.86
N ILE A 226 14.28 1.64 5.16
CA ILE A 226 14.70 3.02 4.91
C ILE A 226 14.62 3.79 6.23
N THR A 227 13.51 3.62 6.95
CA THR A 227 13.29 4.23 8.26
C THR A 227 14.39 3.88 9.26
N THR A 228 14.75 2.60 9.40
CA THR A 228 15.80 2.17 10.33
C THR A 228 17.18 2.71 9.95
N ARG A 229 17.48 2.85 8.64
CA ARG A 229 18.74 3.44 8.18
C ARG A 229 18.85 4.93 8.52
N GLN A 230 17.72 5.63 8.57
CA GLN A 230 17.71 7.04 8.98
C GLN A 230 17.85 7.18 10.50
N LEU A 231 17.22 6.31 11.28
CA LEU A 231 17.31 6.33 12.74
C LEU A 231 18.73 6.03 13.24
N GLU A 232 19.45 5.15 12.53
CA GLU A 232 20.81 4.77 12.86
C GLU A 232 21.71 4.89 11.62
N PRO A 233 22.20 6.10 11.29
CA PRO A 233 23.10 6.30 10.17
C PRO A 233 24.37 5.48 10.36
N ASP A 234 24.75 4.70 9.35
CA ASP A 234 26.02 3.97 9.33
C ASP A 234 27.13 4.92 8.84
N PRO A 235 28.15 5.22 9.68
CA PRO A 235 29.26 6.11 9.29
C PRO A 235 30.09 5.59 8.12
N GLU A 236 30.11 4.27 7.88
CA GLU A 236 30.95 3.65 6.83
C GLU A 236 30.23 3.54 5.48
N LEU A 237 28.90 3.53 5.46
CA LEU A 237 28.12 3.37 4.23
C LEU A 237 27.84 4.68 3.48
N ASN A 238 28.45 5.79 3.89
CA ASN A 238 28.16 7.16 3.42
C ASN A 238 26.67 7.45 3.47
N GLU A 239 26.23 8.23 4.47
CA GLU A 239 24.99 9.03 4.48
C GLU A 239 24.10 8.88 3.24
N PHE A 240 23.44 7.73 3.08
CA PHE A 240 22.26 7.65 2.23
C PHE A 240 21.18 8.33 3.05
N ILE A 241 21.29 9.66 3.09
CA ILE A 241 20.26 10.54 3.58
C ILE A 241 19.04 10.14 2.78
N THR A 242 18.09 9.50 3.44
CA THR A 242 16.89 8.99 2.81
C THR A 242 15.73 9.75 3.41
N ASN A 243 14.74 10.02 2.56
CA ASN A 243 13.54 10.79 2.88
C ASN A 243 12.57 9.90 3.69
N ALA A 244 13.09 9.17 4.66
CA ALA A 244 12.28 8.61 5.72
C ALA A 244 12.01 9.71 6.74
N PHE A 245 10.93 9.53 7.50
CA PHE A 245 10.47 10.54 8.43
C PHE A 245 9.90 9.84 9.63
N VAL A 246 10.66 9.81 10.72
CA VAL A 246 10.16 9.26 11.97
C VAL A 246 9.65 10.41 12.81
N ALA A 247 8.33 10.52 12.93
CA ALA A 247 7.70 11.64 13.61
C ALA A 247 8.26 11.85 15.04
N GLU A 248 8.55 10.76 15.74
CA GLU A 248 9.13 10.74 17.07
C GLU A 248 10.55 11.33 17.15
N HIS A 249 11.32 11.28 16.04
CA HIS A 249 12.66 11.85 15.97
C HIS A 249 12.68 13.26 15.39
N THR A 250 11.67 13.62 14.58
CA THR A 250 11.58 14.96 13.99
C THR A 250 10.99 15.99 14.96
N PHE A 251 9.99 15.60 15.75
CA PHE A 251 9.23 16.53 16.58
C PHE A 251 9.48 16.30 18.07
N GLN A 252 9.75 17.37 18.83
CA GLN A 252 9.83 17.32 20.30
C GLN A 252 8.51 16.87 20.93
N THR A 253 7.39 17.25 20.32
CA THR A 253 6.05 16.76 20.66
C THR A 253 5.38 16.30 19.38
N VAL A 254 5.18 15.00 19.24
CA VAL A 254 4.60 14.41 18.02
C VAL A 254 3.15 14.90 17.88
N PRO A 255 2.79 15.60 16.78
CA PRO A 255 1.41 15.95 16.51
C PRO A 255 0.55 14.69 16.48
N TRP A 256 -0.62 14.72 17.11
CA TRP A 256 -1.46 13.53 17.28
C TRP A 256 -1.83 12.86 15.95
N TYR A 257 -2.01 13.63 14.87
CA TYR A 257 -2.32 13.13 13.52
C TYR A 257 -1.12 12.46 12.82
N LEU A 258 0.08 12.62 13.36
CA LEU A 258 1.29 11.92 12.93
C LEU A 258 1.59 10.66 13.75
N THR A 259 0.67 10.21 14.61
CA THR A 259 0.85 8.96 15.36
C THR A 259 0.44 7.73 14.56
N GLY A 260 0.98 6.56 14.91
CA GLY A 260 0.67 5.30 14.22
C GLY A 260 -0.82 4.94 14.17
N TRP A 261 -1.56 5.15 15.27
CA TRP A 261 -3.00 4.90 15.29
C TRP A 261 -3.77 5.86 14.37
N ALA A 262 -3.32 7.11 14.24
CA ALA A 262 -3.93 8.08 13.33
C ALA A 262 -3.75 7.66 11.86
N ALA A 263 -2.65 6.96 11.52
CA ALA A 263 -2.52 6.34 10.20
C ALA A 263 -3.57 5.28 9.95
N LEU A 264 -3.79 4.37 10.90
CA LEU A 264 -4.81 3.32 10.78
C LEU A 264 -6.21 3.92 10.65
N PHE A 265 -6.51 4.95 11.45
CA PHE A 265 -7.75 5.70 11.34
C PHE A 265 -7.92 6.36 9.96
N GLY A 266 -6.89 7.03 9.46
CA GLY A 266 -6.90 7.61 8.11
C GLY A 266 -7.12 6.56 7.02
N LEU A 267 -6.56 5.35 7.18
CA LEU A 267 -6.80 4.25 6.25
C LEU A 267 -8.25 3.78 6.30
N CYS A 268 -8.86 3.71 7.48
CA CYS A 268 -10.28 3.43 7.62
C CYS A 268 -11.16 4.53 7.00
N LEU A 269 -10.76 5.80 7.07
CA LEU A 269 -11.47 6.89 6.40
C LEU A 269 -11.44 6.72 4.87
N TRP A 270 -10.30 6.33 4.30
CA TRP A 270 -10.20 5.99 2.88
C TRP A 270 -11.11 4.83 2.49
N LEU A 271 -11.16 3.78 3.30
CA LEU A 271 -12.08 2.67 3.07
C LEU A 271 -13.53 3.17 3.09
N GLY A 272 -13.90 3.93 4.12
CA GLY A 272 -15.23 4.53 4.24
C GLY A 272 -15.60 5.41 3.05
N SER A 273 -14.68 6.26 2.59
CA SER A 273 -14.92 7.15 1.45
C SER A 273 -15.09 6.39 0.14
N THR A 274 -14.29 5.35 -0.10
CA THR A 274 -14.44 4.53 -1.31
C THR A 274 -15.77 3.77 -1.32
N VAL A 275 -16.16 3.18 -0.19
CA VAL A 275 -17.47 2.54 -0.04
C VAL A 275 -18.60 3.54 -0.23
N ALA A 276 -18.49 4.75 0.34
CA ALA A 276 -19.49 5.80 0.18
C ALA A 276 -19.65 6.24 -1.28
N VAL A 277 -18.56 6.40 -2.04
CA VAL A 277 -18.60 6.75 -3.47
C VAL A 277 -19.25 5.63 -4.28
N ILE A 278 -18.88 4.38 -4.02
CA ILE A 278 -19.50 3.22 -4.69
C ILE A 278 -21.00 3.16 -4.37
N ALA A 279 -21.40 3.52 -3.15
CA ALA A 279 -22.79 3.56 -2.74
C ALA A 279 -23.56 4.78 -3.28
N SER A 280 -22.96 5.96 -3.44
CA SER A 280 -23.70 7.15 -3.93
C SER A 280 -24.06 7.05 -5.41
N GLU A 281 -23.20 6.43 -6.21
CA GLU A 281 -23.49 6.12 -7.61
C GLU A 281 -24.59 5.05 -7.76
N THR A 282 -25.11 4.49 -6.66
CA THR A 282 -26.21 3.52 -6.74
C THR A 282 -27.60 4.09 -6.71
N ASP A 283 -27.74 5.34 -6.24
CA ASP A 283 -29.03 5.90 -5.88
C ASP A 283 -29.52 6.96 -6.90
N GLY A 284 -28.72 7.26 -7.93
CA GLY A 284 -29.04 8.18 -9.03
C GLY A 284 -29.22 7.47 -10.37
#